data_AF-A0A1C4Y2I2-F1
#
_entry.id   AF-A0A1C4Y2I2-F1
#
_cell.length_a   1.000
_cell.length_b   1.000
_cell.length_c   1.000
_cell.angle_alpha   90.00
_cell.angle_beta   90.00
_cell.angle_gamma   90.00
#
_symmetry.space_group_name_H-M   'P 1'
#
loop_
_entity.id
_entity.type
_entity.pdbx_description
1 polymer ?
#
loop_
_entity_poly.entity_id
_entity_poly.type
_entity_poly.pdbx_seq_one_letter_code
_entity_poly.pdbx_strand_id
1 'polypeptide(L)' 'MEGLPGLPPGADALLRARQRALDGGHDAETRELHGELARLGVVVRDEGKRQYWRLAGGPPPG' A
#
# COMPACT_ATOMS: atom_id res chain seq x y z
N MET A 1 -12.14 11.86 -10.11
CA MET A 1 -12.41 10.72 -9.19
C MET A 1 -11.37 9.67 -9.51
N GLU A 2 -10.21 9.76 -8.87
CA GLU A 2 -9.07 8.90 -9.20
C GLU A 2 -8.77 8.01 -7.98
N GLY A 3 -9.82 7.35 -7.50
CA GLY A 3 -9.65 6.18 -6.64
C GLY A 3 -9.39 5.00 -7.57
N LEU A 4 -8.24 4.36 -7.44
CA LEU A 4 -7.96 3.08 -8.06
C LEU A 4 -9.14 2.14 -7.74
N PRO A 5 -9.94 1.70 -8.74
CA PRO A 5 -11.15 0.94 -8.48
C PRO A 5 -10.80 -0.32 -7.69
N GLY A 6 -11.39 -0.46 -6.50
CA GLY A 6 -11.15 -1.56 -5.57
C GLY A 6 -10.24 -1.22 -4.38
N LEU A 7 -9.57 -0.07 -4.35
CA LEU A 7 -8.75 0.31 -3.21
C LEU A 7 -9.62 0.83 -2.04
N PRO A 8 -9.43 0.36 -0.79
CA PRO A 8 -10.17 0.83 0.36
C PRO A 8 -10.02 2.35 0.58
N PRO A 9 -11.04 3.03 1.16
CA PRO A 9 -10.92 4.42 1.54
C PRO A 9 -9.69 4.67 2.41
N GLY A 10 -8.89 5.69 2.07
CA GLY A 10 -7.68 6.05 2.81
C GLY A 10 -6.42 5.25 2.46
N ALA A 11 -6.52 4.12 1.75
CA ALA A 11 -5.34 3.35 1.36
C ALA A 11 -4.47 4.06 0.32
N ASP A 12 -5.02 4.90 -0.58
CA ASP A 12 -4.21 5.70 -1.51
C ASP A 12 -3.27 6.66 -0.77
N ALA A 13 -3.77 7.33 0.27
CA ALA A 13 -2.97 8.24 1.08
C ALA A 13 -1.84 7.50 1.81
N LEU A 14 -2.13 6.33 2.38
CA LEU A 14 -1.12 5.47 3.03
C LEU A 14 -0.07 4.95 2.04
N LEU A 15 -0.48 4.55 0.82
CA LEU A 15 0.45 4.13 -0.24
C LEU A 15 1.40 5.27 -0.62
N ARG A 16 0.88 6.49 -0.80
CA ARG A 16 1.71 7.67 -1.13
C ARG A 16 2.65 8.05 0.00
N ALA A 17 2.18 8.02 1.24
CA ALA A 17 3.02 8.27 2.41
C ALA A 17 4.16 7.24 2.50
N ARG A 18 3.83 5.96 2.29
CA ARG A 18 4.81 4.87 2.36
C ARG A 18 5.86 4.97 1.24
N GLN A 19 5.46 5.37 0.03
CA GLN A 19 6.41 5.57 -1.06
C GLN A 19 7.43 6.67 -0.75
N ARG A 20 7.04 7.73 -0.03
CA ARG A 20 7.96 8.79 0.43
C ARG A 20 8.91 8.27 1.51
N ALA A 21 8.40 7.50 2.46
CA ALA A 21 9.20 6.85 3.50
C ALA A 21 10.27 5.93 2.88
N LEU A 22 9.86 5.12 1.88
CA LEU A 22 10.74 4.21 1.15
C LEU A 22 11.82 4.98 0.37
N ASP A 23 11.47 6.09 -0.27
CA ASP A 23 12.45 6.90 -1.01
C ASP A 23 13.50 7.54 -0.10
N GLY A 24 13.06 7.99 1.09
CA GLY A 24 13.89 8.57 2.15
C GLY A 24 14.66 7.56 3.02
N GLY A 25 14.47 6.26 2.83
CA GLY A 25 15.12 5.22 3.66
C GLY A 25 14.61 5.17 5.10
N HIS A 26 13.36 5.57 5.33
CA HIS A 26 12.72 5.52 6.64
C HIS A 26 12.09 4.14 6.86
N ASP A 27 12.91 3.13 7.18
CA ASP A 27 12.47 1.73 7.31
C ASP A 27 11.38 1.54 8.38
N ALA A 28 11.48 2.26 9.51
CA ALA A 28 10.51 2.20 10.59
C ALA A 28 9.13 2.71 10.13
N GLU A 29 9.09 3.90 9.52
CA GLU A 29 7.85 4.48 8.99
C GLU A 29 7.27 3.61 7.86
N THR A 30 8.14 3.04 7.01
CA THR A 30 7.75 2.10 5.95
C THR A 30 7.06 0.86 6.51
N ARG A 31 7.53 0.34 7.64
CA ARG A 31 6.98 -0.83 8.32
C ARG A 31 5.67 -0.52 9.04
N GLU A 32 5.57 0.64 9.70
CA GLU A 32 4.33 1.10 10.33
C GLU A 32 3.20 1.25 9.30
N LEU A 33 3.49 1.96 8.20
CA LEU A 33 2.52 2.16 7.11
C LEU A 33 2.16 0.85 6.40
N HIS A 34 3.09 -0.11 6.32
CA HIS A 34 2.80 -1.46 5.83
C HIS A 34 1.76 -2.18 6.71
N GLY A 35 1.87 -2.05 8.03
CA GLY A 35 0.90 -2.62 8.97
C GLY A 35 -0.49 -2.02 8.79
N GLU A 36 -0.59 -0.70 8.66
CA GLU A 36 -1.86 -0.02 8.44
C GLU A 36 -2.52 -0.42 7.11
N LEU A 37 -1.72 -0.55 6.03
CA LEU A 37 -2.20 -1.06 4.74
C LEU A 37 -2.68 -2.52 4.84
N ALA A 38 -1.98 -3.36 5.60
CA ALA A 38 -2.37 -4.75 5.83
C ALA A 38 -3.72 -4.84 6.56
N ARG A 39 -4.01 -3.95 7.53
CA ARG A 39 -5.33 -3.86 8.20
C ARG A 39 -6.46 -3.50 7.23
N LEU A 40 -6.15 -2.77 6.17
CA LEU A 40 -7.09 -2.44 5.09
C LEU A 40 -7.19 -3.55 4.02
N GLY A 41 -6.48 -4.67 4.19
CA GLY A 41 -6.42 -5.73 3.18
C GLY A 41 -5.59 -5.34 1.95
N VAL A 42 -4.65 -4.40 2.09
CA VAL A 42 -3.70 -4.03 1.03
C VAL A 42 -2.35 -4.64 1.34
N VAL A 43 -1.88 -5.52 0.46
CA VAL A 43 -0.55 -6.13 0.56
C VAL A 43 0.40 -5.33 -0.30
N VAL A 44 1.53 -4.92 0.29
CA VAL A 44 2.58 -4.18 -0.41
C VAL A 44 3.84 -5.04 -0.52
N ARG A 45 4.51 -4.96 -1.67
CA ARG A 45 5.79 -5.59 -1.95
C ARG A 45 6.75 -4.55 -2.51
N ASP A 46 7.97 -4.54 -2.02
CA ASP A 46 9.01 -3.62 -2.47
C ASP A 46 9.99 -4.31 -3.42
N GLU A 47 10.46 -3.56 -4.42
CA GLU A 47 11.52 -3.94 -5.34
C GLU A 47 12.49 -2.76 -5.46
N GLY A 48 13.55 -2.80 -4.66
CA GLY A 48 14.40 -1.63 -4.44
C GLY A 48 13.58 -0.48 -3.85
N LYS A 49 13.53 0.66 -4.55
CA LYS A 49 12.73 1.84 -4.15
C LYS A 49 11.32 1.86 -4.74
N ARG A 50 10.92 0.85 -5.52
CA ARG A 50 9.59 0.78 -6.13
C ARG A 50 8.67 -0.02 -5.22
N GLN A 51 7.49 0.52 -4.90
CA GLN A 51 6.45 -0.25 -4.22
C GLN A 51 5.39 -0.74 -5.22
N TYR A 52 5.03 -2.01 -5.08
CA TYR A 52 3.89 -2.64 -5.75
C TYR A 52 2.86 -3.04 -4.70
N TRP A 53 1.58 -3.05 -5.07
CA TRP A 53 0.51 -3.41 -4.14
C TRP A 53 -0.56 -4.25 -4.82
N ARG A 54 -1.28 -5.01 -4.00
CA ARG A 54 -2.45 -5.80 -4.38
C ARG A 54 -3.46 -5.86 -3.24
N LEU A 55 -4.71 -6.17 -3.54
CA LEU A 55 -5.73 -6.43 -2.52
C LEU A 55 -5.63 -7.89 -2.04
N ALA A 56 -5.60 -8.09 -0.74
CA ALA A 56 -5.77 -9.39 -0.08
C ALA A 56 -7.25 -9.77 -0.12
N GLY A 57 -7.71 -10.26 -1.27
CA GLY A 57 -9.08 -10.74 -1.45
C GLY A 57 -9.93 -9.90 -2.40
N GLY A 58 -9.42 -9.59 -3.59
CA GLY A 58 -10.34 -9.30 -4.69
C GLY A 58 -11.30 -10.49 -4.86
N PRO A 59 -12.60 -10.27 -5.18
CA PRO A 59 -13.49 -11.38 -5.47
C PRO A 59 -12.83 -12.28 -6.53
N PRO A 60 -12.92 -13.61 -6.41
CA PRO A 60 -12.45 -14.48 -7.48
C PRO A 60 -13.12 -14.05 -8.79
N PRO A 61 -12.43 -14.10 -9.95
CA PRO A 61 -13.15 -14.04 -11.22
C PRO A 61 -14.13 -15.21 -11.22
N GLY A 62 -15.43 -14.88 -11.13
CA GLY A 62 -16.51 -15.83 -11.36
C GLY A 62 -16.63 -16.14 -12.85
#